data_AF-A0A7D9JUE3-F1
#
_entry.id   AF-A0A7D9JUE3-F1
#
_cell.length_a   1.000
_cell.length_b   1.000
_cell.length_c   1.000
_cell.angle_alpha   90.00
_cell.angle_beta   90.00
_cell.angle_gamma   90.00
#
_symmetry.space_group_name_H-M   'P 1'
#
loop_
_entity.id
_entity.type
_entity.pdbx_description
1 polymer ?
#
loop_
_entity_poly.entity_id
_entity_poly.type
_entity_poly.pdbx_seq_one_letter_code
_entity_poly.pdbx_strand_id
1 'polypeptide(L)'
;TVLDLVGTLKQVKSLDDIQMIANETARWFLLGRVCSSLERLKDGLNVLDVLGAVFENPDIFRPVFCYVSQPLTVDLLSSLFTNTTRGELGSNAHAKESLILFFWNDYLQDVEEHTVD
;
A
#
# COMPACT_ATOMS: atom_id res chain seq x y z
N THR A 1 8.67 -23.88 -6.63
CA THR A 1 7.39 -23.22 -6.27
C THR A 1 7.45 -22.71 -4.84
N VAL A 2 6.44 -21.98 -4.32
CA VAL A 2 6.43 -21.48 -2.93
C VAL A 2 6.62 -22.63 -1.92
N LEU A 3 6.09 -23.81 -2.23
CA LEU A 3 6.24 -25.03 -1.42
C LEU A 3 7.71 -25.49 -1.30
N ASP A 4 8.52 -25.34 -2.34
CA ASP A 4 9.96 -25.70 -2.31
C ASP A 4 10.76 -24.73 -1.41
N LEU A 5 10.36 -23.45 -1.39
CA LEU A 5 10.99 -22.43 -0.55
C LEU A 5 10.70 -22.62 0.95
N VAL A 6 9.52 -23.16 1.27
CA VAL A 6 9.10 -23.46 2.66
C VAL A 6 9.78 -24.73 3.16
N GLY A 7 10.28 -25.60 2.26
CA GLY A 7 10.94 -26.85 2.61
C GLY A 7 9.98 -27.95 3.10
N THR A 8 8.67 -27.77 2.91
CA THR A 8 7.63 -28.72 3.34
C THR A 8 7.45 -29.86 2.35
N LEU A 9 8.48 -30.70 2.19
CA LEU A 9 8.37 -31.97 1.49
C LEU A 9 7.79 -33.03 2.44
N LYS A 10 6.48 -32.96 2.70
CA LYS A 10 5.75 -33.95 3.49
C LYS A 10 4.99 -34.91 2.56
N GLN A 11 4.97 -36.20 2.91
CA GLN A 11 4.18 -37.19 2.17
C GLN A 11 2.68 -36.96 2.45
N VAL A 12 1.92 -36.59 1.42
CA VAL A 12 0.47 -36.37 1.52
C VAL A 12 -0.25 -37.72 1.51
N LYS A 13 -0.97 -38.04 2.60
CA LYS A 13 -1.76 -39.28 2.73
C LYS A 13 -3.25 -39.01 2.86
N SER A 14 -3.63 -37.79 3.25
CA SER A 14 -5.00 -37.37 3.51
C SER A 14 -5.25 -35.92 3.08
N LEU A 15 -6.53 -35.54 3.01
CA LEU A 15 -6.94 -34.14 2.79
C LEU A 15 -6.46 -33.22 3.93
N ASP A 16 -6.40 -33.72 5.16
CA ASP A 16 -5.91 -32.98 6.32
C ASP A 16 -4.43 -32.60 6.16
N ASP A 17 -3.62 -33.49 5.57
CA ASP A 17 -2.21 -33.19 5.28
C ASP A 17 -2.07 -32.02 4.30
N ILE A 18 -2.96 -31.95 3.30
CA ILE A 18 -2.98 -30.84 2.32
C ILE A 18 -3.34 -29.53 3.02
N GLN A 19 -4.35 -29.55 3.89
CA GLN A 19 -4.75 -28.36 4.66
C GLN A 19 -3.64 -27.88 5.59
N MET A 20 -2.96 -28.80 6.26
CA MET A 20 -1.81 -28.49 7.11
C MET A 20 -0.68 -27.83 6.29
N ILE A 21 -0.29 -28.42 5.16
CA ILE A 21 0.76 -27.87 4.29
C ILE A 21 0.37 -26.48 3.78
N ALA A 22 -0.89 -26.29 3.36
CA ALA A 22 -1.38 -25.00 2.90
C ALA A 22 -1.29 -23.94 4.00
N ASN A 23 -1.70 -24.28 5.23
CA ASN A 23 -1.66 -23.36 6.36
C ASN A 23 -0.22 -23.04 6.80
N GLU A 24 0.65 -24.05 6.91
CA GLU A 24 2.08 -23.85 7.22
C GLU A 24 2.77 -22.97 6.16
N THR A 25 2.46 -23.21 4.88
CA THR A 25 2.98 -22.42 3.76
C THR A 25 2.49 -20.98 3.82
N ALA A 26 1.19 -20.76 4.05
CA ALA A 26 0.62 -19.43 4.17
C ALA A 26 1.23 -18.68 5.37
N ARG A 27 1.38 -19.35 6.51
CA ARG A 27 2.00 -18.80 7.71
C ARG A 27 3.46 -18.42 7.48
N TRP A 28 4.25 -19.28 6.84
CA TRP A 28 5.64 -18.97 6.50
C TRP A 28 5.73 -17.79 5.52
N PHE A 29 4.87 -17.78 4.50
CA PHE A 29 4.90 -16.76 3.47
C PHE A 29 4.51 -15.38 4.00
N LEU A 30 3.45 -15.32 4.81
CA LEU A 30 2.91 -14.06 5.35
C LEU A 30 3.71 -13.56 6.56
N LEU A 31 4.10 -14.45 7.47
CA LEU A 31 4.74 -14.07 8.73
C LEU A 31 6.23 -14.37 8.71
N GLY A 32 6.60 -15.61 8.38
CA GLY A 32 7.98 -16.10 8.46
C GLY A 32 8.97 -15.28 7.63
N ARG A 33 8.59 -14.83 6.44
CA ARG A 33 9.45 -14.02 5.57
C ARG A 33 9.76 -12.63 6.12
N VAL A 34 8.87 -12.07 6.93
CA VAL A 34 8.99 -10.70 7.46
C VAL A 34 9.53 -10.71 8.90
N CYS A 35 9.38 -11.83 9.62
CA CYS A 35 9.80 -11.97 11.02
C CYS A 35 11.22 -11.49 11.30
N SER A 36 12.22 -11.93 10.52
CA SER A 36 13.62 -11.54 10.78
C SER A 36 13.85 -10.04 10.61
N SER A 37 13.25 -9.42 9.59
CA SER A 37 13.31 -7.98 9.38
C SER A 37 12.59 -7.21 10.49
N LEU A 38 11.45 -7.73 10.97
CA LEU A 38 10.66 -7.11 12.02
C LEU A 38 11.37 -7.19 13.39
N GLU A 39 12.00 -8.31 13.73
CA GLU A 39 12.80 -8.42 14.96
C GLU A 39 13.99 -7.46 14.93
N ARG A 40 14.71 -7.36 13.81
CA ARG A 40 15.81 -6.38 13.68
C ARG A 40 15.32 -4.93 13.77
N LEU A 41 14.13 -4.64 13.24
CA LEU A 41 13.51 -3.33 13.40
C LEU A 41 13.17 -3.05 14.86
N LYS A 42 12.58 -4.01 15.58
CA LYS A 42 12.30 -3.89 17.02
C LYS A 42 13.58 -3.66 17.81
N ASP A 43 14.63 -4.44 17.56
CA ASP A 43 15.93 -4.27 18.21
C ASP A 43 16.50 -2.87 17.95
N GLY A 44 16.43 -2.38 16.70
CA GLY A 44 16.90 -1.05 16.34
C GLY A 44 16.11 0.08 17.02
N LEU A 45 14.77 -0.03 17.07
CA LEU A 45 13.92 0.94 17.78
C LEU A 45 14.15 0.92 19.28
N ASN A 46 14.56 -0.22 19.84
CA ASN A 46 14.84 -0.36 21.26
C ASN A 46 16.16 0.31 21.69
N VAL A 47 17.12 0.54 20.77
CA VAL A 47 18.42 1.17 21.08
C VAL A 47 18.26 2.56 21.70
N LEU A 48 17.26 3.32 21.24
CA LEU A 48 16.95 4.67 21.74
C LEU A 48 15.61 4.71 22.49
N ASP A 49 15.10 3.55 22.91
CA ASP A 49 13.81 3.39 23.59
C ASP A 49 12.59 3.97 22.83
N VAL A 50 12.73 4.12 21.51
CA VAL A 50 11.62 4.55 20.63
C VAL A 50 10.52 3.49 20.66
N LEU A 51 10.90 2.20 20.77
CA LEU A 51 9.95 1.12 20.88
C LEU A 51 9.05 1.26 22.13
N GLY A 52 9.63 1.63 23.28
CA GLY A 52 8.88 1.93 24.50
C GLY A 52 7.93 3.12 24.30
N ALA A 53 8.44 4.22 23.75
CA ALA A 53 7.64 5.41 23.47
C ALA A 53 6.46 5.14 22.51
N VAL A 54 6.64 4.26 21.52
CA VAL A 54 5.59 3.81 20.60
C VAL A 54 4.48 3.06 21.32
N PHE A 55 4.82 2.20 22.29
CA PHE A 55 3.81 1.47 23.07
C PHE A 55 3.08 2.36 24.06
N GLU A 56 3.75 3.37 24.62
CA GLU A 56 3.14 4.34 25.54
C GLU A 56 2.21 5.32 24.81
N ASN A 57 2.53 5.70 23.56
CA ASN A 57 1.82 6.73 22.81
C ASN A 57 1.47 6.29 21.37
N PRO A 58 0.69 5.20 21.19
CA PRO A 58 0.45 4.60 19.88
C PRO A 58 -0.19 5.57 18.87
N ASP A 59 -1.07 6.46 19.33
CA ASP A 59 -1.78 7.40 18.45
C ASP A 59 -0.86 8.46 17.84
N ILE A 60 0.20 8.88 18.56
CA ILE A 60 1.18 9.86 18.08
C ILE A 60 2.08 9.24 17.01
N PHE A 61 2.44 7.98 17.20
CA PHE A 61 3.33 7.25 16.31
C PHE A 61 2.61 6.61 15.12
N ARG A 62 1.29 6.40 15.22
CA ARG A 62 0.45 5.88 14.13
C ARG A 62 0.64 6.61 12.79
N PRO A 63 0.62 7.95 12.69
CA PRO A 63 0.86 8.63 11.41
C PRO A 63 2.29 8.47 10.87
N VAL A 64 3.26 8.11 11.71
CA VAL A 64 4.66 7.93 11.30
C VAL A 64 4.89 6.50 10.78
N PHE A 65 4.33 5.50 11.47
CA PHE A 65 4.59 4.08 11.18
C PHE A 65 3.49 3.39 10.36
N CYS A 66 2.27 3.92 10.39
CA CYS A 66 1.12 3.31 9.72
C CYS A 66 0.58 4.23 8.64
N TYR A 67 -0.02 3.61 7.62
CA TYR A 67 -0.80 4.36 6.66
C TYR A 67 -1.97 5.05 7.37
N VAL A 68 -2.07 6.36 7.18
CA VAL A 68 -3.25 7.13 7.54
C VAL A 68 -3.97 7.45 6.25
N SER A 69 -5.26 7.11 6.21
CA SER A 69 -6.12 7.47 5.08
C SER A 69 -6.08 8.98 4.91
N GLN A 70 -5.44 9.43 3.85
CA GLN A 70 -5.49 10.82 3.44
C GLN A 70 -6.73 10.99 2.56
N PRO A 71 -7.54 12.04 2.77
CA PRO A 71 -8.63 12.32 1.86
C PRO A 71 -8.04 12.52 0.45
N LEU A 72 -8.66 11.88 -0.53
CA LEU A 72 -8.31 12.09 -1.92
C LEU A 72 -8.91 13.42 -2.34
N THR A 73 -8.11 14.47 -2.33
CA THR A 73 -8.56 15.80 -2.76
C THR A 73 -8.49 15.94 -4.27
N VAL A 74 -9.28 16.87 -4.82
CA VAL A 74 -9.25 17.22 -6.25
C VAL A 74 -7.82 17.60 -6.68
N ASP A 75 -7.14 18.42 -5.88
CA ASP A 75 -5.76 18.83 -6.15
C ASP A 75 -4.80 17.64 -6.26
N LEU A 76 -4.90 16.68 -5.32
CA LEU A 76 -4.04 15.51 -5.31
C LEU A 76 -4.30 14.65 -6.55
N LEU A 77 -5.57 14.39 -6.86
CA LEU A 77 -5.95 13.54 -7.99
C LEU A 77 -5.65 14.21 -9.34
N SER A 78 -5.91 15.50 -9.49
CA SER A 78 -5.60 16.29 -10.69
C SER A 78 -4.08 16.38 -10.95
N SER A 79 -3.26 16.42 -9.89
CA SER A 79 -1.80 16.44 -10.05
C SER A 79 -1.23 15.16 -10.69
N LEU A 80 -1.91 14.02 -10.55
CA LEU A 80 -1.50 12.76 -11.18
C LEU A 80 -1.61 12.81 -12.71
N PHE A 81 -2.58 13.56 -13.23
CA PHE A 81 -2.83 13.70 -14.67
C PHE A 81 -2.14 14.92 -15.29
N THR A 82 -1.59 15.80 -14.47
CA THR A 82 -0.85 16.98 -14.94
C THR A 82 0.59 16.62 -15.35
N ASN A 83 1.17 15.59 -14.72
CA ASN A 83 2.56 15.16 -14.94
C ASN A 83 2.72 14.08 -16.04
N THR A 84 1.64 13.69 -16.72
CA THR A 84 1.71 12.75 -17.84
C THR A 84 2.29 13.41 -19.09
N THR A 85 2.95 12.62 -19.94
CA THR A 85 3.47 13.06 -21.24
C THR A 85 2.34 13.65 -22.08
N ARG A 86 2.44 14.95 -22.36
CA ARG A 86 1.47 15.67 -23.21
C ARG A 86 1.93 15.68 -24.66
N GLY A 87 0.98 15.72 -25.58
CA GLY A 87 1.23 16.03 -26.97
C GLY A 87 1.94 17.38 -27.11
N GLU A 88 2.67 17.56 -28.21
CA GLU A 88 3.40 18.80 -28.47
C GLU A 88 2.49 20.03 -28.44
N LEU A 89 2.99 21.14 -27.88
CA LEU A 89 2.26 22.41 -27.82
C LEU A 89 1.81 22.83 -29.22
N GLY A 90 0.52 23.13 -29.37
CA GLY A 90 -0.08 23.51 -30.66
C GLY A 90 -0.54 22.35 -31.54
N SER A 91 -0.28 21.09 -31.14
CA SER A 91 -0.83 19.92 -31.83
C SER A 91 -2.33 19.73 -31.54
N ASN A 92 -3.03 19.07 -32.47
CA ASN A 92 -4.41 18.64 -32.25
C ASN A 92 -4.55 17.67 -31.06
N ALA A 93 -3.49 16.92 -30.75
CA ALA A 93 -3.43 16.04 -29.58
C ALA A 93 -3.42 16.87 -28.30
N HIS A 94 -2.55 17.88 -28.20
CA HIS A 94 -2.48 18.77 -27.05
C HIS A 94 -3.78 19.52 -26.80
N ALA A 95 -4.47 20.00 -27.85
CA ALA A 95 -5.76 20.67 -27.73
C ALA A 95 -6.84 19.72 -27.15
N LYS A 96 -6.90 18.47 -27.62
CA LYS A 96 -7.81 17.45 -27.10
C LYS A 96 -7.50 17.07 -25.66
N GLU A 97 -6.23 16.83 -25.35
CA GLU A 97 -5.78 16.51 -23.99
C GLU A 97 -6.11 17.64 -23.01
N SER A 98 -5.90 18.90 -23.40
CA SER A 98 -6.21 20.06 -22.56
C SER A 98 -7.70 20.15 -22.25
N LEU A 99 -8.56 19.86 -23.23
CA LEU A 99 -10.02 19.84 -23.06
C LEU A 99 -10.48 18.67 -22.19
N ILE A 100 -9.85 17.49 -22.33
CA ILE A 100 -10.12 16.33 -21.45
C ILE A 100 -9.72 16.64 -20.01
N LEU A 101 -8.54 17.22 -19.78
CA LEU A 101 -8.08 17.61 -18.45
C LEU A 101 -9.00 18.67 -17.83
N PHE A 102 -9.49 19.61 -18.63
CA PHE A 102 -10.47 20.60 -18.17
C PHE A 102 -11.75 19.92 -17.66
N PHE A 103 -12.38 19.06 -18.49
CA PHE A 103 -13.59 18.34 -18.09
C PHE A 103 -13.37 17.40 -16.91
N TRP A 104 -12.19 16.77 -16.83
CA TRP A 104 -11.82 15.94 -15.69
C TRP A 104 -11.76 16.75 -14.41
N ASN A 105 -11.09 17.91 -14.43
CA ASN A 105 -10.98 18.76 -13.24
C ASN A 105 -12.34 19.32 -12.81
N ASP A 106 -13.18 19.70 -13.77
CA ASP A 106 -14.57 20.16 -13.53
C ASP A 106 -15.40 19.06 -12.83
N TYR A 107 -15.36 17.83 -13.38
CA TYR A 107 -16.02 16.68 -12.76
C TYR A 107 -15.52 16.36 -11.36
N LEU A 108 -14.20 16.41 -11.13
CA LEU A 108 -13.62 16.16 -9.83
C LEU A 108 -14.07 17.21 -8.80
N GLN A 109 -14.15 18.47 -9.20
CA GLN A 109 -14.63 19.57 -8.37
C GLN A 109 -16.09 19.33 -7.94
N ASP A 110 -16.97 18.99 -8.89
CA ASP A 110 -18.37 18.67 -8.60
C ASP A 110 -18.48 17.51 -7.58
N VAL A 111 -17.68 16.46 -7.76
CA VAL A 111 -17.69 15.30 -6.85
C VAL A 111 -17.24 15.68 -5.44
N GLU A 112 -16.19 16.50 -5.30
CA GLU A 112 -15.71 16.94 -3.99
C GLU A 112 -16.75 17.82 -3.29
N GLU A 113 -17.37 18.76 -4.01
CA GLU A 113 -18.44 19.63 -3.48
C GLU A 113 -19.67 18.85 -3.01
N HIS A 114 -20.03 17.74 -3.68
CA HIS A 114 -21.13 16.86 -3.27
C HIS A 114 -20.81 15.93 -2.09
N THR A 115 -19.56 15.85 -1.63
CA THR A 115 -19.17 15.00 -0.49
C THR A 115 -19.09 15.75 0.84
N VAL A 116 -19.34 17.07 0.85
CA VAL A 116 -19.24 17.95 2.04
C VAL A 116 -20.56 18.06 2.83
N ASP A 117 -21.60 17.30 2.46
CA ASP A 117 -22.89 17.22 3.18
C ASP A 117 -22.96 16.08 4.22
#